data_AF-A0A660MN33-F1
#
_entry.id   AF-A0A660MN33-F1
#
_cell.length_a   1.000
_cell.length_b   1.000
_cell.length_c   1.000
_cell.angle_alpha   90.00
_cell.angle_beta   90.00
_cell.angle_gamma   90.00
#
_symmetry.space_group_name_H-M   'P 1'
#
loop_
_entity.id
_entity.type
_entity.pdbx_description
1 polymer ?
#
loop_
_entity_poly.entity_id
_entity_poly.type
_entity_poly.pdbx_seq_one_letter_code
_entity_poly.pdbx_strand_id
1 'polypeptide(L)'
;MKTLKINLLADNTIFVGEVTKKADLLHTFYVKDIEELDKFFATNTIPCEYFYKAFGYWILCSLQRCKENKNRYGILTRKLINFSKKLWKKVRSLSERIAKEIKQFQKEPDASRLY
;
A
#
# COMPACT_ATOMS: atom_id res chain seq x y z
N MET A 1 -9.95 -9.21 -5.94
CA MET A 1 -8.50 -9.46 -6.13
C MET A 1 -7.98 -10.42 -5.06
N LYS A 2 -7.54 -11.65 -5.40
CA LYS A 2 -7.28 -12.70 -4.38
C LYS A 2 -6.28 -12.31 -3.27
N THR A 3 -5.19 -11.58 -3.56
CA THR A 3 -4.24 -11.06 -2.55
C THR A 3 -3.43 -9.91 -3.14
N LEU A 4 -3.23 -8.83 -2.39
CA LEU A 4 -2.37 -7.70 -2.76
C LEU A 4 -1.01 -7.85 -2.04
N LYS A 5 0.09 -7.81 -2.81
CA LYS A 5 1.47 -7.88 -2.29
C LYS A 5 2.01 -6.47 -2.06
N ILE A 6 2.58 -6.23 -0.89
CA ILE A 6 3.30 -5.00 -0.55
C ILE A 6 4.75 -5.36 -0.23
N ASN A 7 5.66 -4.89 -1.06
CA ASN A 7 7.07 -5.23 -1.03
C ASN A 7 7.82 -4.06 -0.38
N LEU A 8 8.51 -4.33 0.73
CA LEU A 8 9.42 -3.39 1.39
C LEU A 8 10.83 -3.62 0.83
N LEU A 9 11.46 -2.56 0.35
CA LEU A 9 12.80 -2.60 -0.23
C LEU A 9 13.86 -2.19 0.79
N ALA A 10 15.12 -2.55 0.52
CA ALA A 10 16.27 -2.26 1.38
C ALA A 10 16.50 -0.75 1.62
N ASP A 11 16.11 0.09 0.66
CA ASP A 11 16.15 1.56 0.76
C ASP A 11 14.97 2.16 1.56
N ASN A 12 14.16 1.31 2.21
CA ASN A 12 12.94 1.66 2.95
C ASN A 12 11.79 2.20 2.10
N THR A 13 11.85 2.06 0.78
CA THR A 13 10.72 2.34 -0.12
C THR A 13 9.77 1.13 -0.22
N ILE A 14 8.59 1.36 -0.80
CA ILE A 14 7.52 0.37 -0.87
C ILE A 14 7.02 0.26 -2.31
N PHE A 15 6.83 -0.98 -2.77
CA PHE A 15 6.21 -1.29 -4.04
C PHE A 15 4.97 -2.17 -3.84
N VAL A 16 3.85 -1.81 -4.46
CA VAL A 16 2.58 -2.55 -4.34
C VAL A 16 2.31 -3.26 -5.66
N GLY A 17 2.10 -4.58 -5.62
CA GLY A 17 1.91 -5.44 -6.79
C GLY A 17 3.04 -6.46 -6.99
N GLU A 18 3.14 -7.04 -8.18
CA GLU A 18 4.20 -7.99 -8.53
C GLU A 18 5.49 -7.25 -8.90
N VAL A 19 6.59 -7.58 -8.21
CA VAL A 19 7.90 -6.99 -8.51
C VAL A 19 8.48 -7.70 -9.74
N THR A 20 8.70 -6.95 -10.81
CA THR A 20 9.19 -7.48 -12.10
C THR A 20 10.71 -7.36 -12.29
N LYS A 21 11.46 -6.82 -11.31
CA LYS A 21 12.91 -6.65 -11.41
C LYS A 21 13.62 -7.00 -10.10
N LYS A 22 14.94 -7.26 -10.20
CA LYS A 22 15.92 -7.40 -9.11
C LYS A 22 15.96 -6.12 -8.24
N ALA A 23 14.90 -5.86 -7.47
CA ALA A 23 14.95 -4.92 -6.38
C ALA A 23 15.42 -5.68 -5.14
N ASP A 24 16.26 -5.05 -4.32
CA ASP A 24 16.69 -5.61 -3.05
C ASP A 24 15.51 -5.66 -2.08
N LEU A 25 14.75 -6.75 -2.20
CA LEU A 25 13.53 -7.01 -1.44
C LEU A 25 13.89 -7.42 -0.01
N LEU A 26 13.42 -6.64 0.96
CA LEU A 26 13.61 -6.90 2.38
C LEU A 26 12.51 -7.83 2.92
N HIS A 27 11.25 -7.52 2.60
CA HIS A 27 10.11 -8.31 3.06
C HIS A 27 8.87 -8.10 2.17
N THR A 28 7.97 -9.08 2.13
CA THR A 28 6.67 -8.98 1.45
C THR A 28 5.53 -9.14 2.44
N PHE A 29 4.69 -8.11 2.54
CA PHE A 29 3.45 -8.12 3.31
C PHE A 29 2.27 -8.48 2.40
N TYR A 30 1.32 -9.24 2.93
CA TYR A 30 0.16 -9.73 2.19
C TYR A 30 -1.12 -9.11 2.72
N VAL A 31 -1.89 -8.48 1.82
CA VAL A 31 -3.21 -7.94 2.12
C VAL A 31 -4.26 -8.81 1.46
N LYS A 32 -5.17 -9.36 2.27
CA LYS A 32 -6.36 -10.08 1.79
C LYS A 32 -7.25 -9.16 0.95
N ASP A 33 -8.11 -9.79 0.15
CA ASP A 33 -8.99 -9.10 -0.79
C ASP A 33 -9.75 -7.93 -0.15
N ILE A 34 -9.81 -6.82 -0.90
CA ILE A 34 -10.55 -5.63 -0.50
C ILE A 34 -11.89 -5.70 -1.21
N GLU A 35 -12.91 -6.10 -0.46
CA GLU A 35 -14.29 -6.16 -0.92
C GLU A 35 -14.70 -4.85 -1.63
N GLU A 36 -15.42 -4.96 -2.76
CA GLU A 36 -15.87 -3.86 -3.63
C GLU A 36 -14.77 -3.15 -4.45
N LEU A 37 -13.48 -3.48 -4.27
CA LEU A 37 -12.41 -2.81 -5.01
C LEU A 37 -12.43 -3.17 -6.51
N ASP A 38 -12.70 -4.43 -6.86
CA ASP A 38 -12.82 -4.86 -8.26
C ASP A 38 -14.00 -4.13 -8.95
N LYS A 39 -15.11 -3.92 -8.23
CA LYS A 39 -16.26 -3.14 -8.71
C LYS A 39 -15.86 -1.69 -8.94
N PHE A 40 -15.12 -1.09 -8.00
CA PHE A 40 -14.62 0.27 -8.13
C PHE A 40 -13.77 0.47 -9.39
N PHE A 41 -12.86 -0.47 -9.69
CA PHE A 41 -12.02 -0.43 -10.89
C PHE A 41 -12.85 -0.50 -12.17
N ALA A 42 -13.84 -1.41 -12.20
CA ALA A 42 -14.74 -1.55 -13.34
C ALA A 42 -15.58 -0.28 -13.57
N THR A 43 -16.13 0.32 -12.51
CA THR A 43 -17.01 1.50 -12.63
C THR A 43 -16.27 2.78 -13.00
N ASN A 44 -15.05 2.97 -12.51
CA ASN A 44 -14.34 4.26 -12.65
C ASN A 44 -13.27 4.26 -13.76
N THR A 45 -13.13 3.14 -14.49
CA THR A 45 -12.12 2.92 -15.53
C THR A 45 -10.72 3.36 -15.08
N ILE A 46 -10.34 2.99 -13.85
CA ILE A 46 -9.07 3.36 -13.25
C ILE A 46 -8.09 2.20 -13.44
N PRO A 47 -6.89 2.45 -13.99
CA PRO A 47 -5.85 1.43 -14.04
C PRO A 47 -5.48 0.94 -12.63
N CYS A 48 -5.48 -0.38 -12.42
CA CYS A 48 -5.10 -0.98 -11.12
C CYS A 48 -3.72 -0.49 -10.64
N GLU A 49 -2.77 -0.33 -11.56
CA GLU A 49 -1.43 0.21 -11.26
C GLU A 49 -1.46 1.61 -10.65
N TYR A 50 -2.38 2.47 -11.10
CA TYR A 50 -2.53 3.81 -10.55
C TYR A 50 -3.02 3.77 -9.10
N PHE A 51 -3.95 2.85 -8.80
CA PHE A 51 -4.38 2.61 -7.44
C PHE A 51 -3.25 2.03 -6.58
N TYR A 52 -2.44 1.09 -7.08
CA TYR A 52 -1.32 0.53 -6.33
C TYR A 52 -0.28 1.60 -5.97
N LYS A 53 0.05 2.50 -6.89
CA LYS A 53 0.92 3.66 -6.62
C LYS A 53 0.34 4.53 -5.51
N ALA A 54 -0.97 4.81 -5.56
CA ALA A 54 -1.65 5.57 -4.51
C ALA A 54 -1.66 4.85 -3.16
N PHE A 55 -1.89 3.54 -3.16
CA PHE A 55 -1.92 2.73 -1.95
C PHE A 55 -0.54 2.69 -1.28
N GLY A 56 0.52 2.46 -2.06
CA GLY A 56 1.91 2.54 -1.57
C GLY A 56 2.24 3.92 -1.00
N TYR A 57 1.78 4.98 -1.67
CA TYR A 57 1.92 6.34 -1.18
C TYR A 57 1.22 6.57 0.17
N TRP A 58 -0.01 6.07 0.34
CA TRP A 58 -0.71 6.19 1.63
C TRP A 58 -0.01 5.44 2.76
N ILE A 59 0.58 4.27 2.48
CA ILE A 59 1.42 3.56 3.47
C ILE A 59 2.64 4.41 3.85
N LEU A 60 3.35 4.99 2.88
CA LEU A 60 4.49 5.89 3.14
C LEU A 60 4.08 7.12 3.96
N CYS A 61 2.91 7.70 3.69
CA CYS A 61 2.34 8.78 4.51
C CYS A 61 2.12 8.33 5.96
N SER A 62 1.53 7.15 6.18
CA SER A 62 1.32 6.58 7.53
C SER A 62 2.63 6.23 8.24
N LEU A 63 3.70 5.96 7.48
CA LEU A 63 5.07 5.82 7.99
C LEU A 63 5.75 7.16 8.32
N GLN A 64 5.12 8.30 8.01
CA GLN A 64 5.72 9.65 8.06
C GLN A 64 6.93 9.81 7.14
N ARG A 65 6.95 9.08 6.01
CA ARG A 65 8.02 9.08 5.00
C ARG A 65 7.61 9.76 3.69
N CYS A 66 6.41 10.36 3.63
CA CYS A 66 5.97 11.05 2.42
C CYS A 66 6.79 12.33 2.21
N LYS A 67 7.53 12.40 1.09
CA LYS A 67 8.28 13.59 0.68
C LYS A 67 7.45 14.58 -0.14
N GLU A 68 6.25 14.19 -0.54
CA GLU A 68 5.42 14.94 -1.50
C GLU A 68 4.14 15.47 -0.85
N ASN A 69 3.36 16.22 -1.63
CA ASN A 69 2.08 16.77 -1.21
C ASN A 69 1.12 15.67 -0.72
N LYS A 70 0.60 15.81 0.51
CA LYS A 70 -0.39 14.89 1.11
C LYS A 70 -1.60 14.62 0.20
N ASN A 71 -1.92 15.55 -0.69
CA ASN A 71 -3.04 15.48 -1.62
C ASN A 71 -2.68 14.94 -3.02
N ARG A 72 -1.50 14.34 -3.24
CA ARG A 72 -1.04 13.82 -4.55
C ARG A 72 -2.09 12.96 -5.26
N TYR A 73 -2.82 12.14 -4.51
CA TYR A 73 -3.88 11.27 -5.03
C TYR A 73 -5.30 11.74 -4.68
N GLY A 74 -5.49 13.04 -4.43
CA GLY A 74 -6.76 13.60 -3.94
C GLY A 74 -7.95 13.39 -4.89
N ILE A 75 -7.73 13.30 -6.21
CA ILE A 75 -8.78 12.94 -7.18
C ILE A 75 -9.22 11.49 -6.98
N LEU A 76 -8.27 10.57 -6.82
CA LEU A 76 -8.56 9.15 -6.58
C LEU A 76 -9.29 8.96 -5.24
N THR A 77 -8.85 9.66 -4.20
CA THR A 77 -9.52 9.67 -2.90
C THR A 77 -10.97 10.15 -3.02
N ARG A 78 -11.23 11.23 -3.78
CA ARG A 78 -12.59 11.71 -4.05
C ARG A 78 -13.43 10.66 -4.80
N LYS A 79 -12.88 10.01 -5.83
CA LYS A 79 -13.58 8.93 -6.55
C LYS A 79 -13.92 7.76 -5.63
N LEU A 80 -13.00 7.32 -4.77
CA LEU A 80 -13.23 6.27 -3.79
C LEU A 80 -14.34 6.64 -2.79
N ILE A 81 -14.30 7.88 -2.27
CA ILE A 81 -15.31 8.39 -1.33
C ILE A 81 -16.69 8.44 -1.97
N ASN A 82 -16.78 8.91 -3.21
CA ASN A 82 -18.04 9.02 -3.95
C ASN A 82 -18.60 7.64 -4.32
N PHE A 83 -17.74 6.68 -4.64
CA PHE A 83 -18.15 5.30 -4.90
C PHE A 83 -18.63 4.61 -3.62
N SER A 84 -17.83 4.65 -2.56
CA SER A 84 -18.16 4.04 -1.27
C SER A 84 -17.29 4.61 -0.16
N LYS A 85 -17.89 5.41 0.73
CA LYS A 85 -17.22 5.88 1.95
C LYS A 85 -16.69 4.72 2.81
N LYS A 86 -17.39 3.58 2.79
CA LYS A 86 -16.99 2.35 3.49
C LYS A 86 -15.71 1.76 2.87
N LEU A 87 -15.63 1.70 1.53
CA LEU A 87 -14.44 1.26 0.81
C LEU A 87 -13.25 2.16 1.14
N TRP A 88 -13.40 3.49 1.08
CA TRP A 88 -12.31 4.40 1.42
C TRP A 88 -11.80 4.20 2.85
N LYS A 89 -12.70 4.06 3.83
CA LYS A 89 -12.31 3.78 5.23
C LYS A 89 -11.54 2.47 5.35
N LYS A 90 -11.98 1.40 4.68
CA LYS A 90 -11.27 0.11 4.66
C LYS A 90 -9.87 0.26 4.06
N VAL A 91 -9.74 0.90 2.89
CA VAL A 91 -8.45 1.12 2.23
C VAL A 91 -7.48 1.91 3.12
N ARG A 92 -7.95 3.00 3.73
CA ARG A 92 -7.14 3.81 4.64
C ARG A 92 -6.71 3.03 5.89
N SER A 93 -7.63 2.29 6.50
CA SER A 93 -7.32 1.46 7.67
C SER A 93 -6.27 0.39 7.33
N LEU A 94 -6.36 -0.21 6.14
CA LEU A 94 -5.38 -1.17 5.66
C LEU A 94 -3.99 -0.53 5.44
N SER A 95 -3.91 0.65 4.83
CA SER A 95 -2.61 1.32 4.67
C SER A 95 -1.97 1.66 6.02
N GLU A 96 -2.77 2.08 7.00
CA GLU A 96 -2.30 2.35 8.37
C GLU A 96 -1.85 1.07 9.08
N ARG A 97 -2.56 -0.04 8.89
CA ARG A 97 -2.18 -1.35 9.46
C ARG A 97 -0.85 -1.83 8.89
N ILE A 98 -0.68 -1.80 7.57
CA ILE A 98 0.57 -2.21 6.91
C ILE A 98 1.73 -1.32 7.33
N ALA A 99 1.52 -0.01 7.48
CA ALA A 99 2.53 0.87 8.03
C ALA A 99 2.97 0.48 9.45
N LYS A 100 2.05 0.00 10.30
CA LYS A 100 2.40 -0.53 11.63
C LYS A 100 3.19 -1.82 11.53
N GLU A 101 2.78 -2.76 10.67
CA GLU A 101 3.50 -4.02 10.43
C GLU A 101 4.93 -3.76 9.95
N ILE A 102 5.12 -2.82 9.02
CA ILE A 102 6.45 -2.38 8.56
C ILE A 102 7.27 -1.80 9.72
N LYS A 103 6.69 -0.91 10.54
CA LYS A 103 7.40 -0.34 11.69
C LYS A 103 7.81 -1.40 12.70
N GLN A 104 6.99 -2.43 12.91
CA GLN A 104 7.30 -3.53 13.80
C GLN A 104 8.44 -4.37 13.24
N PHE A 105 8.35 -4.78 11.98
CA PHE A 105 9.40 -5.52 11.28
C PHE A 105 10.76 -4.82 11.36
N GLN A 106 10.77 -3.48 11.20
CA GLN A 106 12.00 -2.70 11.25
C GLN A 106 12.54 -2.43 12.67
N LYS A 107 11.74 -2.68 13.71
CA LYS A 107 12.15 -2.57 15.12
C LYS A 107 12.72 -3.86 15.66
N GLU A 108 12.31 -4.99 15.12
CA GLU A 108 12.86 -6.30 15.46
C GLU A 108 14.25 -6.41 14.82
N PRO A 109 15.35 -6.41 15.60
CA PRO A 109 16.66 -6.70 15.01
C PRO A 109 16.61 -8.11 14.43
N ASP A 110 17.01 -8.24 13.17
CA ASP A 110 17.25 -9.52 12.51
C ASP A 110 18.07 -10.42 13.44
N ALA A 111 17.44 -11.44 14.06
CA ALA A 111 18.15 -12.47 14.82
C ALA A 111 19.11 -13.28 13.92
N SER A 112 18.98 -13.12 12.60
CA SER A 112 19.84 -13.66 11.55
C SER A 112 21.14 -12.85 11.32
N ARG A 113 21.31 -11.69 11.96
CA ARG A 113 22.56 -10.89 11.91
C ARG A 113 23.47 -11.08 13.13
N LEU A 114 23.10 -11.98 14.04
CA LEU A 114 23.84 -12.25 15.29
C LEU A 114 24.63 -13.57 15.28
N TYR A 115 24.71 -14.26 14.15
CA TYR A 115 25.50 -15.47 13.97
C TYR A 115 26.33 -15.42 12.70
#